data_AF-A0A2K3KGM5-F1
#
_entry.id   AF-A0A2K3KGM5-F1
#
_cell.length_a   1.000
_cell.length_b   1.000
_cell.length_c   1.000
_cell.angle_alpha   90.00
_cell.angle_beta   90.00
_cell.angle_gamma   90.00
#
_symmetry.space_group_name_H-M   'P 1'
#
loop_
_entity.id
_entity.type
_entity.pdbx_description
1 polymer ?
#
loop_
_entity_poly.entity_id
_entity_poly.type
_entity_poly.pdbx_seq_one_letter_code
_entity_poly.pdbx_strand_id
1 'polypeptide(L)'
;MTSRVLEGRAVSSLWWRDIITRGCESSDCWFSSNISCRVGNGDNIEFWNFKWFGSQPFSALYPDLYAKEVNKFALVSERLRREGAAAVFDWRWNGLLDISEQQQISNLQVILAGFICSVSDPDRWWWLPDSN
;
A
#
# COMPACT_ATOMS: atom_id res chain seq x y z
N MET A 1 28.91 30.63 0.29
CA MET A 1 27.75 30.45 -0.62
C MET A 1 27.38 28.97 -0.60
N THR A 2 26.51 28.57 0.31
CA THR A 2 26.04 27.20 0.48
C THR A 2 24.83 26.98 -0.43
N SER A 3 25.05 26.28 -1.55
CA SER A 3 23.96 25.83 -2.43
C SER A 3 23.08 24.85 -1.68
N ARG A 4 21.84 25.29 -1.45
CA ARG A 4 20.75 24.50 -0.90
C ARG A 4 20.27 23.58 -2.03
N VAL A 5 20.68 22.32 -1.99
CA VAL A 5 20.11 21.26 -2.83
C VAL A 5 18.63 21.15 -2.44
N LEU A 6 17.76 21.72 -3.27
CA LEU A 6 16.34 21.46 -3.18
C LEU A 6 16.15 20.05 -3.72
N GLU A 7 15.95 19.13 -2.79
CA GLU A 7 15.57 17.74 -3.02
C GLU A 7 14.24 17.75 -3.78
N GLY A 8 14.35 17.70 -5.10
CA GLY A 8 13.21 17.58 -6.00
C GLY A 8 12.61 16.20 -5.79
N ARG A 9 11.63 16.12 -4.89
CA ARG A 9 10.63 15.04 -4.87
C ARG A 9 10.08 14.96 -6.30
N ALA A 10 10.44 13.91 -7.02
CA ALA A 10 10.00 13.70 -8.38
C ALA A 10 8.46 13.71 -8.43
N VAL A 11 7.90 14.78 -8.99
CA VAL A 11 6.45 15.00 -9.17
C VAL A 11 5.90 14.20 -10.37
N SER A 12 6.48 13.04 -10.67
CA SER A 12 6.15 12.25 -11.86
C SER A 12 5.02 11.23 -11.70
N SER A 13 4.38 11.07 -10.54
CA SER A 13 3.64 9.81 -10.25
C SER A 13 2.14 9.93 -9.99
N LEU A 14 1.50 11.09 -10.16
CA LEU A 14 0.05 11.23 -9.86
C LEU A 14 -0.88 10.85 -11.02
N TRP A 15 -0.36 10.73 -12.25
CA TRP A 15 -1.22 10.47 -13.41
C TRP A 15 -1.81 9.05 -13.42
N TRP A 16 -1.04 8.07 -12.96
CA TRP A 16 -1.52 6.70 -12.77
C TRP A 16 -2.63 6.63 -11.71
N ARG A 17 -2.55 7.48 -10.67
CA ARG A 17 -3.59 7.58 -9.63
C ARG A 17 -4.91 8.03 -10.23
N ASP A 18 -4.92 9.07 -11.08
CA ASP A 18 -6.13 9.52 -11.76
C ASP A 18 -6.75 8.44 -12.66
N ILE A 19 -5.93 7.60 -13.32
CA ILE A 19 -6.40 6.47 -14.12
C ILE A 19 -7.07 5.40 -13.24
N ILE A 20 -6.45 5.06 -12.10
CA ILE A 20 -7.00 4.10 -11.13
C ILE A 20 -8.33 4.61 -10.56
N THR A 21 -8.37 5.88 -10.11
CA THR A 21 -9.57 6.47 -9.51
C THR A 21 -10.74 6.48 -10.48
N ARG A 22 -10.51 6.87 -11.74
CA ARG A 22 -11.56 6.87 -12.77
C ARG A 22 -12.01 5.46 -13.18
N GLY A 23 -11.11 4.48 -13.12
CA GLY A 23 -11.42 3.08 -13.42
C GLY A 23 -12.26 2.37 -12.36
N CYS A 24 -12.41 2.96 -11.16
CA CYS A 24 -13.03 2.34 -9.98
C CYS A 24 -14.30 3.11 -9.51
N GLU A 25 -14.85 4.02 -10.33
CA GLU A 25 -16.13 4.71 -10.06
C GLU A 25 -17.36 3.80 -10.24
N SER A 26 -17.20 2.66 -10.91
CA SER A 26 -18.22 1.61 -10.96
C SER A 26 -17.85 0.53 -9.94
N SER A 27 -18.83 -0.04 -9.25
CA SER A 27 -18.70 -1.08 -8.21
C SER A 27 -17.91 -2.33 -8.62
N ASP A 28 -17.52 -2.41 -9.90
CA ASP A 28 -16.59 -3.37 -10.48
C ASP A 28 -15.28 -2.65 -10.80
N CYS A 29 -14.33 -2.66 -9.87
CA CYS A 29 -12.98 -2.14 -10.12
C CYS A 29 -12.20 -3.17 -10.94
N TRP A 30 -12.63 -3.37 -12.19
CA TRP A 30 -12.02 -4.25 -13.18
C TRP A 30 -10.51 -3.95 -13.33
N PHE A 31 -10.13 -2.68 -13.15
CA PHE A 31 -8.74 -2.24 -13.22
C PHE A 31 -7.87 -2.81 -12.09
N SER A 32 -8.34 -2.74 -10.84
CA SER A 32 -7.62 -3.32 -9.70
C SER A 32 -7.61 -4.84 -9.71
N SER A 33 -8.62 -5.48 -10.32
CA SER A 33 -8.67 -6.94 -10.47
C SER A 33 -7.67 -7.47 -11.51
N ASN A 34 -7.40 -6.68 -12.56
CA ASN A 34 -6.50 -7.07 -13.66
C ASN A 34 -5.05 -6.62 -13.44
N ILE A 35 -4.72 -6.03 -12.31
CA ILE A 35 -3.37 -5.54 -12.02
C ILE A 35 -2.85 -6.24 -10.77
N SER A 36 -1.64 -6.77 -10.88
CA SER A 36 -0.88 -7.23 -9.73
C SER A 36 0.40 -6.42 -9.61
N CYS A 37 0.79 -6.18 -8.38
CA CYS A 37 1.99 -5.40 -8.09
C CYS A 37 2.84 -6.13 -7.06
N ARG A 38 4.15 -5.88 -7.14
CA ARG A 38 5.14 -6.32 -6.16
C ARG A 38 5.75 -5.10 -5.54
N VAL A 39 5.64 -5.00 -4.21
CA VAL A 39 6.29 -3.95 -3.44
C VAL A 39 7.79 -4.11 -3.52
N GLY A 40 8.43 -3.06 -4.03
CA GLY A 40 9.87 -2.85 -4.00
C GLY A 40 10.21 -1.79 -2.97
N ASN A 41 9.98 -0.52 -3.29
CA ASN A 41 10.14 0.63 -2.40
C ASN A 41 8.84 1.10 -1.74
N GLY A 42 7.69 0.71 -2.28
CA GLY A 42 6.36 1.00 -1.73
C GLY A 42 5.87 2.43 -1.93
N ASP A 43 6.57 3.25 -2.71
CA ASP A 43 6.22 4.66 -2.94
C ASP A 43 5.12 4.87 -3.98
N ASN A 44 4.76 3.84 -4.74
CA ASN A 44 3.70 3.94 -5.74
C ASN A 44 2.53 3.00 -5.48
N ILE A 45 2.62 2.13 -4.48
CA ILE A 45 1.59 1.12 -4.16
C ILE A 45 0.82 1.57 -2.91
N GLU A 46 -0.50 1.65 -3.02
CA GLU A 46 -1.36 1.88 -1.85
C GLU A 46 -1.43 0.63 -0.99
N PHE A 47 -1.28 0.81 0.31
CA PHE A 47 -1.24 -0.28 1.28
C PHE A 47 -2.54 -1.09 1.29
N TRP A 48 -3.69 -0.40 1.25
CA TRP A 48 -5.00 -1.01 1.48
C TRP A 48 -5.70 -1.50 0.21
N ASN A 49 -5.73 -0.67 -0.84
CA ASN A 49 -6.58 -0.91 -2.00
C ASN A 49 -5.96 -1.88 -3.02
N PHE A 50 -4.63 -2.03 -3.02
CA PHE A 50 -3.95 -2.91 -3.97
C PHE A 50 -3.64 -4.28 -3.38
N LYS A 51 -3.76 -5.29 -4.24
CA LYS A 51 -3.24 -6.63 -4.00
C LYS A 51 -1.74 -6.64 -4.31
N TRP A 52 -0.96 -6.31 -3.29
CA TRP A 52 0.50 -6.36 -3.36
C TRP A 52 1.10 -7.45 -2.46
N PHE A 53 0.29 -7.96 -1.53
CA PHE A 53 0.64 -9.06 -0.64
C PHE A 53 -0.48 -10.10 -0.63
N GLY A 54 -0.15 -11.33 -0.99
CA GLY A 54 -1.11 -12.44 -1.03
C GLY A 54 -2.07 -12.38 -2.24
N SER A 55 -3.29 -12.91 -2.05
CA SER A 55 -4.26 -13.13 -3.13
C SER A 55 -5.34 -12.06 -3.26
N GLN A 56 -5.50 -11.19 -2.27
CA GLN A 56 -6.55 -10.16 -2.19
C GLN A 56 -5.98 -8.87 -1.55
N PRO A 57 -6.59 -7.69 -1.81
CA PRO A 57 -6.19 -6.44 -1.15
C PRO A 57 -6.50 -6.48 0.35
N PHE A 58 -5.72 -5.74 1.15
CA PHE A 58 -5.93 -5.69 2.60
C PHE A 58 -7.26 -5.04 2.99
N SER A 59 -7.80 -4.13 2.17
CA SER A 59 -9.13 -3.55 2.39
C SER A 59 -10.25 -4.60 2.36
N ALA A 60 -10.11 -5.66 1.54
CA ALA A 60 -11.06 -6.76 1.48
C ALA A 60 -10.86 -7.77 2.61
N LEU A 61 -9.61 -8.00 3.03
CA LEU A 61 -9.29 -8.92 4.14
C LEU A 61 -9.65 -8.33 5.51
N TYR A 62 -9.49 -7.03 5.67
CA TYR A 62 -9.68 -6.32 6.94
C TYR A 62 -10.56 -5.08 6.75
N PRO A 63 -11.85 -5.25 6.42
CA PRO A 63 -12.76 -4.14 6.13
C PRO A 63 -12.95 -3.22 7.34
N ASP A 64 -12.95 -3.76 8.56
CA ASP A 64 -13.08 -2.99 9.80
C ASP A 64 -11.87 -2.08 10.04
N LEU A 65 -10.65 -2.62 9.85
CA LEU A 65 -9.42 -1.83 9.91
C LEU A 65 -9.41 -0.75 8.82
N TYR A 66 -9.79 -1.10 7.60
CA TYR A 66 -9.87 -0.15 6.49
C TYR A 66 -10.90 0.97 6.74
N ALA A 67 -12.01 0.67 7.40
CA ALA A 67 -13.00 1.67 7.78
C ALA A 67 -12.44 2.66 8.84
N LYS A 68 -11.56 2.19 9.72
CA LYS A 68 -10.90 3.01 10.75
C LYS A 68 -9.66 3.72 10.26
N GLU A 69 -9.05 3.30 9.16
CA GLU A 69 -7.88 3.97 8.61
C GLU A 69 -8.22 5.42 8.23
N VAL A 70 -7.44 6.37 8.75
CA VAL A 70 -7.61 7.81 8.45
C VAL A 70 -7.24 8.06 6.99
N ASN A 71 -6.16 7.43 6.51
CA ASN A 71 -5.71 7.58 5.13
C ASN A 71 -5.90 6.26 4.36
N LYS A 72 -7.08 6.12 3.74
CA LYS A 72 -7.42 4.96 2.90
C LYS A 72 -6.51 4.77 1.69
N PHE A 73 -5.79 5.82 1.31
CA PHE A 73 -4.83 5.84 0.19
C PHE A 73 -3.38 5.89 0.68
N ALA A 74 -3.12 5.52 1.94
CA ALA A 74 -1.77 5.49 2.47
C ALA A 74 -0.89 4.53 1.65
N LEU A 75 0.31 4.98 1.32
CA LEU A 75 1.26 4.18 0.57
C LEU A 75 1.91 3.11 1.45
N VAL A 76 2.41 2.05 0.82
CA VAL A 76 3.18 1.03 1.55
C VAL A 76 4.41 1.64 2.19
N SER A 77 5.11 2.57 1.54
CA SER A 77 6.28 3.26 2.13
C SER A 77 5.93 4.17 3.31
N GLU A 78 4.69 4.66 3.38
CA GLU A 78 4.21 5.47 4.50
C GLU A 78 3.83 4.61 5.71
N ARG A 79 3.22 3.45 5.47
CA ARG A 79 2.74 2.54 6.52
C ARG A 79 3.77 1.53 6.98
N LEU A 80 4.60 1.03 6.08
CA LEU A 80 5.63 0.03 6.31
C LEU A 80 6.99 0.64 5.93
N ARG A 81 7.76 1.01 6.95
CA ARG A 81 9.14 1.44 6.78
C ARG A 81 10.07 0.37 7.32
N ARG A 82 11.14 0.06 6.59
CA ARG A 82 12.18 -0.83 7.09
C ARG A 82 13.31 -0.01 7.68
N GLU A 83 13.57 -0.20 8.98
CA GLU A 83 14.69 0.42 9.67
C GLU A 83 15.68 -0.70 10.06
N GLY A 84 16.66 -0.93 9.17
CA GLY A 84 17.59 -2.04 9.29
C GLY A 84 16.91 -3.41 9.17
N ALA A 85 16.97 -4.21 10.24
CA ALA A 85 16.36 -5.54 10.30
C ALA A 85 14.89 -5.53 10.76
N ALA A 86 14.40 -4.40 11.29
CA ALA A 86 13.05 -4.28 11.82
C ALA A 86 12.09 -3.60 10.82
N ALA A 87 10.86 -4.09 10.76
CA ALA A 87 9.75 -3.42 10.10
C ALA A 87 9.07 -2.48 11.11
N VAL A 88 9.10 -1.19 10.81
CA VAL A 88 8.41 -0.13 11.55
C VAL A 88 7.09 0.15 10.85
N PHE A 89 5.99 0.09 11.61
CA PHE A 89 4.66 0.36 11.09
C PHE A 89 4.11 1.66 11.67
N ASP A 90 3.72 2.60 10.81
CA ASP A 90 3.05 3.85 11.21
C ASP A 90 1.56 3.72 10.89
N TRP A 91 0.73 3.34 11.85
CA TRP A 91 -0.71 3.25 11.65
C TRP A 91 -1.42 4.51 12.10
N ARG A 92 -2.45 4.95 11.36
CA ARG A 92 -3.28 6.09 11.76
C ARG A 92 -4.75 5.71 11.76
N TRP A 93 -5.28 5.44 12.94
CA TRP A 93 -6.67 5.05 13.14
C TRP A 93 -7.54 6.23 13.57
N ASN A 94 -8.75 6.30 13.05
CA ASN A 94 -9.79 7.25 13.40
C ASN A 94 -10.63 6.71 14.57
N GLY A 95 -9.97 6.41 15.70
CA GLY A 95 -10.60 5.86 16.88
C GLY A 95 -9.80 4.73 17.53
N LEU A 96 -10.35 4.18 18.61
CA LEU A 96 -9.77 3.03 19.30
C LEU A 96 -10.04 1.75 18.50
N LEU A 97 -9.03 0.89 18.39
CA LEU A 97 -9.18 -0.46 17.87
C LEU A 97 -9.74 -1.37 18.96
N ASP A 98 -10.73 -2.17 18.60
CA ASP A 98 -11.28 -3.26 19.39
C ASP A 98 -10.26 -4.41 19.50
N ILE A 99 -10.49 -5.33 20.43
CA ILE A 99 -9.61 -6.48 20.67
C ILE A 99 -9.46 -7.32 19.39
N SER A 100 -10.55 -7.51 18.63
CA SER A 100 -10.51 -8.24 17.36
C SER A 100 -9.59 -7.56 16.34
N GLU A 101 -9.73 -6.25 16.18
CA GLU A 101 -8.95 -5.45 15.23
C GLU A 101 -7.47 -5.37 15.63
N GLN A 102 -7.19 -5.26 16.93
CA GLN A 102 -5.82 -5.31 17.46
C GLN A 102 -5.15 -6.66 17.15
N GLN A 103 -5.90 -7.77 17.26
CA GLN A 103 -5.39 -9.08 16.90
C GLN A 103 -5.14 -9.18 15.38
N GLN A 104 -6.05 -8.63 14.56
CA GLN A 104 -5.88 -8.60 13.11
C GLN A 104 -4.65 -7.79 12.68
N ILE A 105 -4.45 -6.59 13.23
CA ILE A 105 -3.29 -5.77 12.90
C ILE A 105 -1.99 -6.41 13.38
N SER A 106 -1.98 -7.05 14.56
CA SER A 106 -0.80 -7.79 15.03
C SER A 106 -0.45 -8.96 14.11
N ASN A 107 -1.44 -9.75 13.68
CA ASN A 107 -1.20 -10.83 12.73
C ASN A 107 -0.64 -10.29 11.40
N LEU A 108 -1.21 -9.20 10.90
CA LEU A 108 -0.73 -8.51 9.71
C LEU A 108 0.73 -8.04 9.87
N GLN A 109 1.07 -7.42 11.00
CA GLN A 109 2.42 -6.95 11.28
C GLN A 109 3.42 -8.11 11.34
N VAL A 110 3.07 -9.25 11.92
CA VAL A 110 3.93 -10.44 11.96
C VAL A 110 4.20 -10.97 10.55
N ILE A 111 3.14 -11.06 9.74
CA ILE A 111 3.25 -11.51 8.34
C ILE A 111 4.15 -10.53 7.55
N LEU A 112 3.95 -9.23 7.72
CA LEU A 112 4.72 -8.20 7.04
C LEU A 112 6.14 -8.02 7.61
N ALA A 113 6.40 -8.38 8.87
CA ALA A 113 7.75 -8.41 9.43
C ALA A 113 8.64 -9.41 8.69
N GLY A 114 8.06 -10.53 8.24
CA GLY A 114 8.73 -11.49 7.36
C GLY A 114 8.89 -11.02 5.90
N PHE A 115 8.16 -9.98 5.48
CA PHE A 115 8.22 -9.47 4.12
C PHE A 115 9.41 -8.53 3.92
N ILE A 116 10.37 -8.94 3.08
CA ILE A 116 11.57 -8.16 2.77
C ILE A 116 11.26 -7.19 1.63
N CYS A 117 11.12 -5.91 1.99
CA CYS A 117 11.00 -4.79 1.07
C CYS A 117 12.42 -4.37 0.63
N SER A 118 12.74 -4.51 -0.66
CA SER A 118 14.02 -4.06 -1.20
C SER A 118 13.95 -2.56 -1.50
N VAL A 119 14.48 -1.72 -0.62
CA VAL A 119 14.49 -0.25 -0.79
C VAL A 119 15.18 0.18 -2.10
N SER A 120 16.07 -0.65 -2.62
CA SER A 120 16.79 -0.43 -3.88
C SER A 120 16.01 -0.81 -5.14
N ASP A 121 14.95 -1.60 -5.02
CA ASP A 121 14.15 -2.05 -6.15
C ASP A 121 12.89 -1.19 -6.27
N PRO A 122 12.59 -0.63 -7.46
CA PRO A 122 11.35 0.09 -7.67
C PRO A 122 10.15 -0.87 -7.65
N ASP A 123 8.99 -0.36 -7.24
CA ASP A 123 7.72 -1.06 -7.32
C ASP A 123 7.45 -1.58 -8.74
N ARG A 124 7.13 -2.87 -8.85
CA ARG A 124 6.83 -3.50 -10.14
C ARG A 124 5.34 -3.74 -10.27
N TRP A 125 4.80 -3.34 -11.42
CA TRP A 125 3.40 -3.50 -11.77
C TRP A 125 3.31 -4.38 -13.00
N TRP A 126 2.39 -5.33 -13.01
CA TRP A 126 2.10 -6.13 -14.19
C TRP A 126 0.60 -6.31 -14.36
N TRP A 127 0.18 -6.31 -15.61
CA TRP A 127 -1.17 -6.66 -16.00
C TRP A 127 -1.32 -8.18 -15.99
N LEU A 128 -2.36 -8.65 -15.31
CA LEU A 128 -2.87 -10.00 -15.48
C LEU A 128 -3.86 -9.93 -16.66
N PRO A 129 -3.50 -10.45 -17.85
CA PRO A 129 -4.49 -10.61 -18.90
C PRO A 129 -5.56 -11.58 -18.40
N ASP A 130 -6.83 -11.26 -18.66
CA ASP A 130 -7.94 -12.18 -18.39
C ASP A 130 -7.60 -13.52 -19.06
N SER A 131 -7.46 -14.57 -18.24
CA SER A 131 -7.24 -15.92 -18.75
C SER A 131 -8.57 -16.40 -19.33
N ASN A 132 -8.76 -16.09 -20.61
CA ASN A 132 -9.85 -16.56 -21.46
C ASN A 132 -9.91 -18.09 -21.54
#